data_AF-A0A5J6HJ55-F1
#
_entry.id   AF-A0A5J6HJ55-F1
#
_cell.length_a   1.000
_cell.length_b   1.000
_cell.length_c   1.000
_cell.angle_alpha   90.00
_cell.angle_beta   90.00
_cell.angle_gamma   90.00
#
_symmetry.space_group_name_H-M   'P 1'
#
loop_
_entity.id
_entity.type
_entity.pdbx_description
1 polymer ?
#
loop_
_entity_poly.entity_id
_entity_poly.type
_entity_poly.pdbx_seq_one_letter_code
_entity_poly.pdbx_strand_id
1 'polypeptide(L)'
;MPSSVPSFAELLGQCERSAVHLELRDSYAATERFEAWKRGERIKWEDRESWWHPYDQLIADAVARGVVIRRARVVSEPVSEYIHWELSGDGAVVEDEITADPEAVKLCFAAFETVWERAIPHHQYKV
;
A
#
# COMPACT_ATOMS: atom_id res chain seq x y z
N MET A 1 -2.09 -6.71 28.71
CA MET A 1 -2.59 -5.32 28.70
C MET A 1 -2.81 -4.93 27.24
N PRO A 2 -3.94 -4.34 26.84
CA PRO A 2 -4.09 -3.85 25.47
C PRO A 2 -3.03 -2.77 25.20
N SER A 3 -2.43 -2.79 24.01
CA SER A 3 -1.42 -1.82 23.58
C SER A 3 -2.02 -0.41 23.61
N SER A 4 -1.29 0.56 24.17
CA SER A 4 -1.65 1.98 24.13
C SER A 4 -1.24 2.68 22.84
N VAL A 5 -0.61 1.95 21.91
CA VAL A 5 -0.21 2.49 20.61
C VAL A 5 -1.40 2.39 19.65
N PRO A 6 -1.82 3.51 19.03
CA PRO A 6 -2.87 3.48 18.02
C PRO A 6 -2.49 2.52 16.89
N SER A 7 -3.45 1.69 16.51
CA SER A 7 -3.37 0.87 15.31
C SER A 7 -3.19 1.75 14.08
N PHE A 8 -2.68 1.16 12.99
CA PHE A 8 -2.63 1.83 11.69
C PHE A 8 -4.01 2.39 11.29
N ALA A 9 -5.09 1.66 11.59
CA ALA A 9 -6.45 2.09 11.32
C ALA A 9 -6.83 3.38 12.08
N GLU A 10 -6.45 3.48 13.35
CA GLU A 10 -6.69 4.69 14.15
C GLU A 10 -5.85 5.86 13.64
N LEU A 11 -4.58 5.64 13.29
CA LEU A 11 -3.71 6.68 12.73
C LEU A 11 -4.23 7.22 11.40
N LEU A 12 -4.61 6.34 10.47
CA LEU A 12 -5.17 6.75 9.18
C LEU A 12 -6.58 7.36 9.35
N GLY A 13 -7.36 6.89 10.33
CA GLY A 13 -8.63 7.48 10.72
C GLY A 13 -8.52 8.94 11.17
N GLN A 14 -7.40 9.30 11.80
CA GLN A 14 -7.10 10.67 12.27
C GLN A 14 -6.37 11.53 11.22
N CYS A 15 -6.05 10.99 10.05
CA CYS A 15 -5.41 11.77 8.98
C CYS A 15 -6.38 12.84 8.43
N GLU A 16 -5.89 14.09 8.31
CA GLU A 16 -6.71 15.24 7.90
C GLU A 16 -6.42 15.75 6.48
N ARG A 17 -5.19 15.56 5.96
CA ARG A 17 -4.75 16.22 4.71
C ARG A 17 -4.20 15.28 3.67
N SER A 18 -3.21 14.48 4.04
CA SER A 18 -2.54 13.59 3.09
C SER A 18 -1.89 12.41 3.77
N ALA A 19 -1.93 11.26 3.10
CA ALA A 19 -1.18 10.06 3.46
C ALA A 19 -0.34 9.60 2.27
N VAL A 20 0.87 9.13 2.54
CA VAL A 20 1.77 8.55 1.53
C VAL A 20 2.11 7.13 1.96
N HIS A 21 1.96 6.18 1.04
CA HIS A 21 2.36 4.79 1.23
C HIS A 21 3.50 4.49 0.25
N LEU A 22 4.70 4.25 0.78
CA LEU A 22 5.83 3.76 0.00
C LEU A 22 6.07 2.29 0.30
N GLU A 23 6.10 1.47 -0.75
CA GLU A 23 6.40 0.05 -0.68
C GLU A 23 7.69 -0.27 -1.44
N LEU A 24 8.56 -1.07 -0.84
CA LEU A 24 9.85 -1.45 -1.43
C LEU A 24 10.04 -2.96 -1.52
N ARG A 25 9.04 -3.74 -1.08
CA ARG A 25 9.11 -5.20 -1.10
C ARG A 25 8.63 -5.75 -2.43
N ASP A 26 9.45 -6.64 -3.01
CA ASP A 26 9.12 -7.39 -4.23
C ASP A 26 8.20 -8.57 -3.98
N SER A 27 8.04 -8.98 -2.72
CA SER A 27 7.11 -10.02 -2.31
C SER A 27 6.83 -9.98 -0.81
N TYR A 28 5.70 -10.58 -0.45
CA TYR A 28 5.36 -10.94 0.93
C TYR A 28 5.19 -12.46 1.02
N ALA A 29 4.62 -12.95 2.14
CA ALA A 29 4.18 -14.32 2.25
C ALA A 29 3.09 -14.64 1.21
N ALA A 30 3.13 -15.86 0.67
CA ALA A 30 2.08 -16.36 -0.21
C ALA A 30 0.73 -16.33 0.52
N THR A 31 -0.29 -15.81 -0.15
CA THR A 31 -1.67 -15.80 0.32
C THR A 31 -2.51 -16.68 -0.58
N GLU A 32 -3.67 -17.14 -0.10
CA GLU A 32 -4.57 -17.94 -0.94
C GLU A 32 -5.00 -17.19 -2.21
N ARG A 33 -5.13 -15.85 -2.17
CA ARG A 33 -5.45 -15.04 -3.35
C ARG A 33 -4.31 -15.05 -4.38
N PHE A 34 -3.07 -15.00 -3.92
CA PHE A 34 -1.91 -15.12 -4.81
C PHE A 34 -1.83 -16.52 -5.43
N GLU A 35 -2.07 -17.57 -4.64
CA GLU A 35 -2.12 -18.95 -5.15
C GLU A 35 -3.27 -19.16 -6.15
N ALA A 36 -4.46 -18.61 -5.88
CA ALA A 36 -5.61 -18.62 -6.79
C ALA A 36 -5.29 -17.92 -8.12
N TRP A 37 -4.64 -16.76 -8.07
CA TRP A 37 -4.21 -16.05 -9.28
C TRP A 37 -3.24 -16.86 -10.14
N LYS A 38 -2.28 -17.56 -9.49
CA LYS A 38 -1.36 -18.49 -10.19
C LYS A 38 -2.09 -19.67 -10.83
N ARG A 39 -3.23 -20.10 -10.28
CA ARG A 39 -4.13 -21.10 -10.90
C ARG A 39 -4.98 -20.54 -12.05
N GLY A 40 -4.89 -19.24 -12.34
CA GLY A 40 -5.69 -18.58 -13.37
C GLY A 40 -7.01 -17.99 -12.87
N GLU A 41 -7.28 -18.05 -11.57
CA GLU A 41 -8.48 -17.42 -10.98
C GLU A 41 -8.33 -15.90 -10.98
N ARG A 42 -9.45 -15.18 -11.10
CA ARG A 42 -9.52 -13.72 -11.24
C ARG A 42 -10.55 -13.14 -10.29
N ILE A 43 -10.41 -11.87 -9.95
CA ILE A 43 -11.33 -11.15 -9.06
C ILE A 43 -12.67 -10.99 -9.78
N LYS A 44 -13.75 -11.26 -9.04
CA LYS A 44 -15.12 -11.04 -9.49
C LYS A 44 -15.54 -9.65 -9.05
N TRP A 45 -15.34 -8.65 -9.90
CA TRP A 45 -15.56 -7.25 -9.54
C TRP A 45 -17.00 -6.93 -9.17
N GLU A 46 -17.95 -7.68 -9.74
CA GLU A 46 -19.37 -7.55 -9.46
C GLU A 46 -19.74 -8.02 -8.03
N ASP A 47 -18.90 -8.87 -7.43
CA ASP A 47 -19.08 -9.40 -6.09
C ASP A 47 -18.14 -8.68 -5.13
N ARG A 48 -18.54 -7.49 -4.68
CA ARG A 48 -17.76 -6.64 -3.77
C ARG A 48 -17.31 -7.37 -2.51
N GLU A 49 -18.17 -8.21 -1.93
CA GLU A 49 -17.83 -8.94 -0.70
C GLU A 49 -16.66 -9.92 -0.89
N SER A 50 -16.49 -10.44 -2.12
CA SER A 50 -15.38 -11.36 -2.43
C SER A 50 -14.00 -10.71 -2.46
N TRP A 51 -13.92 -9.38 -2.60
CA TRP A 51 -12.64 -8.68 -2.77
C TRP A 51 -12.43 -7.44 -1.91
N TRP A 52 -13.48 -6.89 -1.29
CA TRP A 52 -13.42 -5.72 -0.42
C TRP A 52 -12.96 -6.10 0.98
N HIS A 53 -11.80 -5.59 1.39
CA HIS A 53 -11.23 -5.81 2.72
C HIS A 53 -11.46 -4.62 3.65
N PRO A 54 -11.32 -4.82 4.97
CA PRO A 54 -11.38 -3.71 5.92
C PRO A 54 -10.39 -2.57 5.61
N TYR A 55 -9.24 -2.89 5.01
CA TYR A 55 -8.27 -1.89 4.56
C TYR A 55 -8.82 -1.02 3.42
N ASP A 56 -9.52 -1.61 2.43
CA ASP A 56 -10.13 -0.87 1.33
C ASP A 56 -11.19 0.09 1.85
N GLN A 57 -11.97 -0.34 2.85
CA GLN A 57 -12.93 0.53 3.53
C GLN A 57 -12.25 1.72 4.22
N LEU A 58 -11.15 1.47 4.94
CA LEU A 58 -10.41 2.52 5.64
C LEU A 58 -9.85 3.57 4.67
N ILE A 59 -9.33 3.14 3.52
CA ILE A 59 -8.86 4.01 2.45
C ILE A 59 -10.02 4.81 1.85
N ALA A 60 -11.13 4.15 1.54
CA ALA A 60 -12.33 4.79 1.01
C ALA A 60 -12.86 5.87 1.98
N ASP A 61 -12.92 5.57 3.27
CA ASP A 61 -13.37 6.51 4.30
C ASP A 61 -12.42 7.71 4.41
N ALA A 62 -11.11 7.51 4.32
CA ALA A 62 -10.13 8.60 4.34
C ALA A 62 -10.27 9.51 3.11
N VAL A 63 -10.41 8.94 1.92
CA VAL A 63 -10.65 9.71 0.69
C VAL A 63 -11.96 10.48 0.77
N ALA A 64 -13.04 9.87 1.30
CA ALA A 64 -14.33 10.53 1.49
C ALA A 64 -14.25 11.75 2.43
N ARG A 65 -13.31 11.76 3.39
CA ARG A 65 -13.02 12.92 4.26
C ARG A 65 -12.16 14.00 3.58
N GLY A 66 -11.70 13.78 2.35
CA GLY A 66 -10.85 14.70 1.61
C GLY A 66 -9.34 14.49 1.80
N VAL A 67 -8.92 13.37 2.40
CA VAL A 67 -7.50 13.03 2.54
C VAL A 67 -6.93 12.64 1.17
N VAL A 68 -5.84 13.28 0.77
CA VAL A 68 -5.13 12.92 -0.47
C VAL A 68 -4.19 11.74 -0.19
N ILE A 69 -4.50 10.57 -0.73
CA ILE A 69 -3.68 9.37 -0.60
C ILE A 69 -2.83 9.19 -1.85
N ARG A 70 -1.53 9.02 -1.67
CA ARG A 70 -0.59 8.70 -2.74
C ARG A 70 0.16 7.41 -2.41
N ARG A 71 0.31 6.53 -3.39
CA ARG A 71 1.07 5.30 -3.24
C ARG A 71 2.21 5.28 -4.25
N ALA A 72 3.38 4.93 -3.79
CA ALA A 72 4.55 4.67 -4.62
C ALA A 72 5.08 3.27 -4.31
N ARG A 73 5.56 2.57 -5.32
CA ARG A 73 6.25 1.30 -5.16
C ARG A 73 7.52 1.28 -5.98
N VAL A 74 8.62 0.86 -5.38
CA VAL A 74 9.86 0.53 -6.09
C VAL A 74 9.94 -0.98 -6.15
N VAL A 75 10.23 -1.52 -7.34
CA VAL A 75 10.31 -2.96 -7.59
C VAL A 75 11.64 -3.29 -8.25
N SER A 76 12.14 -4.50 -7.98
CA SER A 76 13.31 -5.03 -8.70
C SER A 76 12.93 -5.50 -10.10
N GLU A 77 13.88 -5.40 -11.02
CA GLU A 77 13.80 -6.01 -12.34
C GLU A 77 14.70 -7.28 -12.41
N PRO A 78 14.20 -8.41 -12.96
CA PRO A 78 12.87 -8.60 -13.53
C PRO A 78 11.77 -8.62 -12.47
N VAL A 79 10.59 -8.09 -12.82
CA VAL A 79 9.44 -8.00 -11.93
C VAL A 79 8.99 -9.39 -11.49
N SER A 80 8.77 -9.57 -10.19
CA SER A 80 8.34 -10.86 -9.63
C SER A 80 6.89 -11.17 -10.02
N GLU A 81 6.52 -12.46 -10.01
CA GLU A 81 5.11 -12.88 -10.19
C GLU A 81 4.18 -12.25 -9.15
N TYR A 82 4.69 -12.00 -7.94
CA TYR A 82 3.92 -11.37 -6.87
C TYR A 82 3.59 -9.91 -7.20
N ILE A 83 4.57 -9.16 -7.72
CA ILE A 83 4.32 -7.80 -8.19
C ILE A 83 3.37 -7.80 -9.39
N HIS A 84 3.54 -8.74 -10.33
CA HIS A 84 2.59 -8.89 -11.43
C HIS A 84 1.17 -9.14 -10.91
N TRP A 85 0.99 -10.00 -9.91
CA TRP A 85 -0.31 -10.24 -9.27
C TRP A 85 -0.88 -8.96 -8.64
N GLU A 86 -0.10 -8.24 -7.82
CA GLU A 86 -0.58 -7.02 -7.15
C GLU A 86 -0.91 -5.89 -8.13
N LEU A 87 -0.15 -5.75 -9.23
CA LEU A 87 -0.42 -4.76 -10.27
C LEU A 87 -1.51 -5.19 -11.24
N SER A 88 -1.75 -6.50 -11.39
CA SER A 88 -2.73 -7.02 -12.35
C SER A 88 -4.17 -6.75 -12.00
N GLY A 89 -4.44 -6.10 -10.84
CA GLY A 89 -5.76 -5.73 -10.33
C GLY A 89 -6.75 -5.53 -11.47
N ASP A 90 -7.60 -6.52 -11.68
CA ASP A 90 -8.39 -6.75 -12.88
C ASP A 90 -9.57 -5.79 -13.06
N GLY A 91 -9.38 -4.50 -12.79
CA GLY A 91 -10.38 -3.47 -13.01
C GLY A 91 -9.85 -2.07 -13.31
N ALA A 92 -9.04 -1.94 -14.35
CA ALA A 92 -8.55 -0.72 -15.00
C ALA A 92 -7.51 0.12 -14.24
N VAL A 93 -6.36 0.29 -14.91
CA VAL A 93 -5.28 1.21 -14.58
C VAL A 93 -5.84 2.59 -14.25
N VAL A 94 -5.84 2.96 -12.97
CA VAL A 94 -6.14 4.33 -12.53
C VAL A 94 -4.81 5.08 -12.53
N GLU A 95 -4.35 5.46 -13.73
CA GLU A 95 -3.09 6.21 -13.96
C GLU A 95 -1.88 5.70 -13.15
N ASP A 96 -1.38 4.51 -13.49
CA ASP A 96 -0.06 4.11 -13.03
C ASP A 96 1.01 4.79 -13.89
N GLU A 97 1.71 5.77 -13.34
CA GLU A 97 2.98 6.23 -13.91
C GLU A 97 4.07 5.21 -13.57
N ILE A 98 4.45 4.40 -14.56
CA ILE A 98 5.62 3.52 -14.45
C ILE A 98 6.82 4.31 -14.98
N THR A 99 7.79 4.57 -14.11
CA THR A 99 9.04 5.23 -14.46
C THR A 99 10.24 4.40 -14.00
N ALA A 100 11.24 4.31 -14.87
CA ALA A 100 12.57 3.77 -14.55
C ALA A 100 13.61 4.90 -14.42
N ASP A 101 13.17 6.16 -14.34
CA ASP A 101 14.07 7.30 -14.15
C ASP A 101 14.84 7.14 -12.82
N PRO A 102 16.17 7.00 -12.86
CA PRO A 102 16.97 6.83 -11.66
C PRO A 102 16.86 8.02 -10.70
N GLU A 103 16.56 9.23 -11.18
CA GLU A 103 16.38 10.39 -10.30
C GLU A 103 15.05 10.33 -9.54
N ALA A 104 13.97 9.88 -10.17
CA ALA A 104 12.70 9.62 -9.51
C ALA A 104 12.83 8.53 -8.43
N VAL A 105 13.52 7.42 -8.75
CA VAL A 105 13.78 6.33 -7.79
C VAL A 105 14.60 6.83 -6.59
N LYS A 106 15.67 7.59 -6.84
CA LYS A 106 16.48 8.21 -5.77
C LYS A 106 15.66 9.15 -4.90
N LEU A 107 14.76 9.94 -5.49
CA LEU A 107 13.89 10.84 -4.75
C LEU A 107 12.96 10.07 -3.81
N CYS A 108 12.33 8.98 -4.28
CA CYS A 108 11.49 8.12 -3.45
C CYS A 108 12.28 7.50 -2.29
N PHE A 109 13.48 7.00 -2.57
CA PHE A 109 14.36 6.42 -1.55
C PHE A 109 14.79 7.47 -0.51
N ALA A 110 15.24 8.65 -0.95
CA ALA A 110 15.65 9.72 -0.06
C ALA A 110 14.49 10.24 0.81
N ALA A 111 13.28 10.35 0.24
CA ALA A 111 12.08 10.72 0.99
C ALA A 111 11.75 9.68 2.07
N PHE A 112 11.88 8.39 1.77
CA PHE A 112 11.71 7.32 2.75
C PHE A 112 12.68 7.44 3.91
N GLU A 113 13.98 7.49 3.62
CA GLU A 113 15.02 7.61 4.65
C GLU A 113 14.82 8.87 5.50
N THR A 114 14.49 9.99 4.86
CA THR A 114 14.18 11.27 5.53
C THR A 114 13.01 11.11 6.52
N VAL A 115 11.93 10.44 6.11
CA VAL A 115 10.79 10.15 6.99
C VAL A 115 11.18 9.17 8.08
N TRP A 116 11.95 8.13 7.74
CA TRP A 116 12.39 7.09 8.65
C TRP A 116 13.28 7.62 9.78
N GLU A 117 14.21 8.51 9.46
CA GLU A 117 15.06 9.21 10.46
C GLU A 117 14.25 10.08 11.43
N ARG A 118 13.13 10.64 10.96
CA ARG A 118 12.22 11.45 11.78
C ARG A 118 11.16 10.62 12.48
N ALA A 119 10.98 9.37 12.07
CA ALA A 119 10.00 8.48 12.63
C ALA A 119 10.43 8.12 14.05
N ILE A 120 9.46 8.17 14.96
CA ILE A 120 9.71 7.72 16.32
C ILE A 120 9.59 6.19 16.31
N PRO A 121 10.62 5.44 16.76
CA PRO A 121 10.51 4.00 16.87
C PRO A 121 9.25 3.62 17.64
N HIS A 122 8.52 2.60 17.18
CA HIS A 122 7.19 2.26 17.73
C HIS A 122 7.17 2.14 19.26
N HIS A 123 8.25 1.60 19.85
CA HIS A 123 8.40 1.44 21.30
C HIS A 123 8.75 2.74 22.06
N GLN A 124 9.14 3.80 21.35
CA GLN A 124 9.52 5.12 21.90
C GLN A 124 8.44 6.18 21.67
N TYR A 125 7.43 5.88 20.85
CA TYR A 125 6.32 6.78 20.58
C TYR A 125 5.47 6.94 21.84
N LYS A 126 5.40 8.18 22.35
CA LYS A 126 4.64 8.54 23.55
C LYS A 126 3.61 9.60 23.15
N VAL A 127 2.36 9.39 23.57
CA VAL A 127 1.22 10.31 23.39
C VAL A 127 1.20 11.32 24.53
#